data_AF-A0A5E9CUP3-F1
#
_entry.id   AF-A0A5E9CUP3-F1
#
_cell.length_a   1.000
_cell.length_b   1.000
_cell.length_c   1.000
_cell.angle_alpha   90.00
_cell.angle_beta   90.00
_cell.angle_gamma   90.00
#
_symmetry.space_group_name_H-M   'P 1'
#
loop_
_entity.id
_entity.type
_entity.pdbx_description
1 polymer ?
#
loop_
_entity_poly.entity_id
_entity_poly.type
_entity_poly.pdbx_seq_one_letter_code
_entity_poly.pdbx_strand_id
1 'polypeptide(L)' 'MAEEVELQHAAEKLIARHGGDMLKALKAAMLHNGYLEGQIEQIAEAVPGLININYDGPMLRTRRPDACREIIRPG' A
#
# COMPACT_ATOMS: atom_id res chain seq x y z
N MET A 1 4.57 -5.91 -23.65
CA MET A 1 5.20 -4.98 -24.61
C MET A 1 4.76 -3.55 -24.34
N ALA A 2 3.49 -3.16 -24.56
CA ALA A 2 3.05 -1.77 -24.30
C ALA A 2 3.16 -1.37 -22.81
N GLU A 3 2.67 -2.23 -21.91
CA GLU A 3 2.70 -2.00 -20.46
C GLU A 3 4.14 -1.90 -19.90
N GLU A 4 5.06 -2.73 -20.40
CA GLU A 4 6.47 -2.70 -20.03
C GLU A 4 7.16 -1.39 -20.43
N VAL A 5 6.83 -0.87 -21.62
CA VAL A 5 7.32 0.43 -22.10
C VAL A 5 6.77 1.58 -21.26
N GLU A 6 5.50 1.52 -20.84
CA GLU A 6 4.91 2.53 -19.97
C GLU A 6 5.55 2.54 -18.58
N LEU A 7 5.79 1.36 -18.00
CA LEU A 7 6.47 1.21 -16.72
C LEU A 7 7.90 1.73 -16.78
N GLN A 8 8.63 1.42 -17.86
CA GLN A 8 9.98 1.93 -18.10
C GLN A 8 9.99 3.46 -18.16
N HIS A 9 9.06 4.07 -18.90
CA HIS A 9 8.95 5.52 -19.02
C HIS A 9 8.60 6.18 -17.68
N ALA A 10 7.73 5.56 -16.88
CA ALA A 10 7.40 6.02 -15.54
C ALA A 10 8.62 5.99 -14.60
N ALA A 11 9.41 4.91 -14.66
CA ALA A 11 10.65 4.77 -13.91
C ALA A 11 11.67 5.85 -14.30
N GLU A 12 11.87 6.08 -15.59
CA GLU A 12 12.79 7.11 -16.11
C GLU A 12 12.39 8.52 -15.66
N LYS A 13 11.10 8.85 -15.69
CA LYS A 13 10.58 10.13 -15.15
C LYS A 13 10.87 10.27 -13.66
N LEU A 14 10.69 9.20 -12.89
CA LEU A 14 10.98 9.23 -11.45
C LEU A 14 12.48 9.42 -11.19
N ILE A 15 13.33 8.68 -11.89
CA ILE A 15 14.79 8.80 -11.81
C ILE A 15 15.24 10.23 -12.16
N ALA A 16 14.69 10.80 -13.24
CA ALA A 16 14.99 12.18 -13.66
C ALA A 16 14.62 13.22 -12.58
N ARG A 17 13.48 13.06 -11.90
CA ARG A 17 13.07 13.93 -10.77
C ARG A 17 14.06 13.88 -9.59
N HIS A 18 14.81 12.79 -9.46
CA HIS A 18 15.84 12.62 -8.44
C HIS A 18 17.26 12.88 -8.97
N GLY A 19 17.39 13.59 -10.09
CA GLY A 19 18.69 14.01 -10.64
C GLY A 19 19.48 12.88 -11.28
N GLY A 20 18.81 11.81 -11.73
CA GLY A 20 19.47 10.62 -12.29
C GLY A 20 19.87 9.57 -11.25
N ASP A 21 19.67 9.84 -9.96
CA ASP A 21 19.99 8.89 -8.90
C ASP A 21 18.87 7.83 -8.76
N MET A 22 19.13 6.66 -9.34
CA MET A 22 18.22 5.51 -9.33
C MET A 22 17.94 5.00 -7.91
N LEU A 23 18.94 4.98 -7.02
CA LEU A 23 18.76 4.48 -5.65
C LEU A 23 17.89 5.43 -4.83
N LYS A 24 18.06 6.74 -5.02
CA LYS A 24 17.22 7.76 -4.39
C LYS A 24 15.78 7.70 -4.90
N ALA A 25 15.58 7.53 -6.21
CA ALA A 25 14.26 7.35 -6.82
C ALA A 25 13.55 6.10 -6.31
N LEU A 26 14.27 4.97 -6.20
CA LEU A 26 13.73 3.72 -5.66
C LEU A 26 13.32 3.86 -4.19
N LYS A 27 14.18 4.46 -3.35
CA LYS A 27 13.86 4.72 -1.95
C LYS A 27 12.61 5.60 -1.80
N ALA A 28 12.47 6.63 -2.63
CA ALA A 28 11.30 7.49 -2.64
C ALA A 28 10.03 6.72 -3.06
N ALA A 29 10.09 5.89 -4.10
CA ALA A 29 8.98 5.05 -4.52
C ALA A 29 8.53 4.10 -3.41
N MET A 30 9.48 3.42 -2.75
CA MET A 30 9.20 2.51 -1.64
C MET A 30 8.57 3.23 -0.45
N LEU A 31 9.10 4.40 -0.08
CA LEU A 31 8.57 5.22 1.00
C LEU A 31 7.14 5.70 0.68
N HIS A 32 6.90 6.16 -0.55
CA HIS A 32 5.58 6.61 -0.98
C HIS A 32 4.55 5.46 -1.00
N ASN A 33 4.95 4.25 -1.42
CA ASN A 33 4.04 3.11 -1.43
C ASN A 33 3.68 2.66 -0.01
N GLY A 34 4.66 2.56 0.89
CA GLY A 34 4.39 2.24 2.30
C GLY A 34 3.60 3.34 3.02
N TYR A 35 3.83 4.61 2.65
CA TYR A 35 3.05 5.74 3.18
C TYR A 35 1.60 5.71 2.70
N LEU A 36 1.37 5.41 1.42
CA LEU A 36 0.03 5.31 0.84
C LEU A 36 -0.79 4.19 1.49
N GLU A 37 -0.18 3.02 1.72
CA GLU A 37 -0.82 1.91 2.46
C GLU A 37 -1.25 2.35 3.85
N GLY A 38 -0.35 2.96 4.63
CA GLY A 38 -0.68 3.46 5.97
C GLY A 38 -1.74 4.55 5.99
N GLN A 39 -1.81 5.42 4.96
CA GLN A 39 -2.87 6.41 4.84
C GLN A 39 -4.24 5.77 4.55
N ILE A 40 -4.29 4.75 3.69
CA ILE A 40 -5.54 4.03 3.39
C ILE A 40 -6.05 3.32 4.65
N GLU A 41 -5.16 2.70 5.43
CA GLU A 41 -5.51 2.08 6.71
C GLU A 41 -6.08 3.11 7.70
N GLN A 42 -5.44 4.27 7.85
CA GLN A 42 -5.92 5.33 8.75
C GLN A 42 -7.29 5.87 8.34
N ILE A 43 -7.55 6.02 7.04
CA ILE A 43 -8.85 6.47 6.53
C ILE A 43 -9.92 5.40 6.80
N ALA A 44 -9.60 4.12 6.59
CA ALA A 44 -10.51 3.01 6.86
C ALA A 44 -10.86 2.90 8.36
N GLU A 45 -9.89 3.19 9.26
CA GLU A 45 -10.14 3.26 10.70
C GLU A 45 -10.96 4.49 11.09
N ALA A 46 -10.67 5.66 10.51
CA ALA A 46 -11.34 6.92 10.84
C ALA A 46 -12.78 6.98 10.31
N VAL A 47 -13.08 6.32 9.19
CA VAL A 47 -14.41 6.30 8.56
C VAL A 47 -14.81 4.85 8.23
N PRO A 48 -15.39 4.12 9.22
CA PRO A 48 -15.81 2.74 9.01
C PRO A 48 -16.83 2.61 7.87
N GLY A 49 -16.54 1.71 6.91
CA GLY A 49 -17.41 1.41 5.77
C GLY A 49 -17.15 2.24 4.51
N LEU A 50 -16.26 3.24 4.56
CA LEU A 50 -15.87 4.01 3.38
C LEU A 50 -14.92 3.22 2.45
N ILE A 51 -14.01 2.45 3.03
CA ILE A 51 -13.01 1.65 2.31
C ILE A 51 -13.02 0.24 2.87
N ASN A 52 -13.10 -0.76 2.00
CA ASN A 52 -12.92 -2.17 2.36
C ASN A 52 -11.57 -2.65 1.82
N ILE A 53 -10.65 -3.00 2.71
CA ILE A 53 -9.28 -3.40 2.35
C ILE A 53 -9.20 -4.93 2.34
N ASN A 54 -8.95 -5.51 1.16
CA ASN A 54 -8.68 -6.93 0.99
C ASN A 54 -7.21 -7.12 0.61
N TYR A 55 -6.51 -7.98 1.34
CA TYR A 55 -5.11 -8.35 1.04
C TYR A 55 -5.09 -9.70 0.34
N ASP A 56 -4.45 -9.77 -0.83
CA ASP A 56 -4.28 -11.01 -1.57
C ASP A 56 -3.11 -11.82 -0.98
N GLY A 57 -3.41 -12.77 -0.10
CA GLY A 57 -2.44 -13.74 0.43
C GLY A 57 -2.27 -13.73 1.96
N PRO A 58 -1.39 -14.57 2.52
CA PRO A 58 -1.23 -14.77 3.96
C PRO A 58 -0.45 -13.63 4.63
N MET A 59 -0.74 -12.37 4.28
CA MET A 59 -0.48 -11.25 5.19
C MET A 59 -1.54 -11.24 6.30
N LEU A 60 -1.65 -12.37 7.00
CA LEU A 60 -2.35 -12.48 8.27
C LEU A 60 -1.55 -11.68 9.30
N ARG A 61 -1.82 -10.37 9.33
CA ARG A 61 -1.83 -9.52 10.52
C ARG A 61 -1.03 -10.07 11.70
N THR A 62 0.30 -10.06 11.62
CA THR A 62 1.16 -10.26 12.80
C THR A 62 1.26 -8.99 13.63
N ARG A 63 0.15 -8.25 13.84
CA ARG A 63 0.04 -7.18 14.84
C ARG A 63 -1.42 -6.91 15.22
N ARG A 64 -2.07 -7.83 15.94
CA ARG A 64 -2.94 -7.52 17.11
C ARG A 64 -3.08 -8.80 17.96
N PRO A 65 -2.65 -8.82 19.23
CA PRO A 65 -2.85 -10.00 20.09
C PRO A 65 -4.31 -10.17 20.57
N ASP A 66 -5.25 -9.27 20.27
CA ASP A 66 -6.47 -9.14 21.09
C ASP A 66 -7.82 -9.15 20.34
N ALA A 67 -7.88 -9.46 19.04
CA ALA A 67 -9.12 -9.27 18.27
C ALA A 67 -9.58 -10.50 17.47
N CYS A 68 -9.71 -11.64 18.15
CA CYS A 68 -10.74 -12.63 17.83
C CYS A 68 -11.76 -12.63 18.97
N ARG A 69 -12.68 -11.66 18.96
CA ARG A 69 -13.99 -11.85 19.60
C ARG A 69 -15.02 -11.96 18.48
N GLU A 70 -15.31 -13.21 18.15
CA GLU A 70 -16.55 -13.65 17.52
C GLU A 70 -17.73 -12.87 18.12
N ILE A 71 -18.43 -12.08 17.29
CA ILE A 71 -19.80 -11.70 17.56
C ILE A 71 -20.65 -12.52 16.61
N ILE A 72 -20.87 -13.79 16.98
CA ILE A 72 -22.03 -14.53 16.49
C ILE A 72 -23.25 -13.81 17.08
N ARG A 73 -24.03 -13.13 16.24
CA ARG A 73 -25.37 -12.66 16.63
C ARG A 73 -26.36 -13.81 16.49
N PRO A 74 -27.28 -14.01 17.46
CA PRO A 74 -28.31 -15.03 17.35
C PRO A 74 -29.47 -14.50 16.48
N GLY A 75 -29.97 -15.39 15.63
CA GLY A 75 -31.21 -15.28 14.86
C GLY A 75 -31.58 -16.66 14.36
#